data_AF-F3AE97-F1
#
_entry.id   AF-F3AE97-F1
#
_cell.length_a   1.000
_cell.length_b   1.000
_cell.length_c   1.000
_cell.angle_alpha   90.00
_cell.angle_beta   90.00
_cell.angle_gamma   90.00
#
_symmetry.space_group_name_H-M   'P 1'
#
loop_
_entity.id
_entity.type
_entity.pdbx_description
1 polymer ?
#
loop_
_entity_poly.entity_id
_entity_poly.type
_entity_poly.pdbx_seq_one_letter_code
_entity_poly.pdbx_strand_id
1 'polypeptide(L)' 'MGFARKDVEATKKMEKKFVRYPEGAEKYSLGLTKFQALAKEAKAVYKIDKVALVNCEIFEKYLETFREY' A
#
# COMPACT_ATOMS: atom_id res chain seq x y z
N MET A 1 0.81 -13.43 20.48
CA MET A 1 0.95 -14.51 19.47
C MET A 1 1.50 -13.89 18.20
N GLY A 2 2.83 -13.89 18.04
CA GLY A 2 3.53 -13.25 16.92
C GLY A 2 3.56 -14.17 15.71
N PHE A 3 3.01 -13.70 14.58
CA PHE A 3 3.04 -14.46 13.33
C PHE A 3 4.27 -14.05 12.52
N ALA A 4 5.23 -14.98 12.56
CA ALA A 4 6.08 -15.46 11.47
C ALA A 4 6.60 -14.41 10.47
N ARG A 5 7.84 -14.00 10.71
CA ARG A 5 8.72 -13.24 9.81
C ARG A 5 9.24 -14.08 8.62
N LYS A 6 8.40 -14.88 7.95
CA LYS A 6 8.87 -15.88 6.96
C LYS A 6 8.49 -15.64 5.50
N ASP A 7 7.62 -14.66 5.22
CA ASP A 7 7.22 -14.29 3.85
C ASP A 7 7.84 -12.97 3.35
N VAL A 8 8.83 -12.44 4.08
CA VAL A 8 9.57 -11.21 3.70
C VAL A 8 10.61 -11.48 2.59
N GLU A 9 10.99 -12.74 2.37
CA GLU A 9 12.13 -13.08 1.51
C GLU A 9 11.73 -13.41 0.05
N ALA A 10 10.47 -13.80 -0.21
CA ALA A 10 10.00 -14.09 -1.58
C ALA A 10 9.72 -12.82 -2.41
N THR A 11 9.58 -11.65 -1.77
CA THR A 11 9.45 -10.34 -2.44
C THR A 11 10.78 -9.56 -2.45
N LYS A 12 11.91 -10.20 -2.15
CA LYS A 12 13.23 -9.54 -2.16
C LYS A 12 13.74 -9.17 -3.57
N LYS A 13 12.97 -9.47 -4.62
CA LYS A 13 13.26 -9.13 -6.02
C LYS A 13 12.22 -8.24 -6.72
N MET A 14 11.13 -7.85 -6.05
CA MET A 14 10.22 -6.80 -6.53
C MET A 14 10.52 -5.53 -5.75
N GLU A 15 11.51 -4.80 -6.23
CA GLU A 15 11.96 -3.50 -5.72
C GLU A 15 10.78 -2.62 -5.27
N LYS A 16 10.64 -2.37 -3.96
CA LYS A 16 9.95 -1.23 -3.30
C LYS A 16 8.58 -0.74 -3.83
N LYS A 17 7.82 -1.55 -4.56
CA LYS A 17 6.50 -1.15 -5.13
C LYS A 17 5.33 -1.28 -4.17
N PHE A 18 5.49 -2.05 -3.10
CA PHE A 18 4.44 -2.34 -2.14
C PHE A 18 4.76 -1.75 -0.78
N VAL A 19 3.84 -0.94 -0.24
CA VAL A 19 3.92 -0.32 1.08
C VAL A 19 2.81 -0.83 1.99
N ARG A 20 3.04 -0.90 3.30
CA ARG A 20 1.97 -1.19 4.26
C ARG A 20 1.13 0.06 4.51
N TYR A 21 -0.09 -0.09 5.03
CA TYR A 21 -0.94 1.07 5.36
C TYR A 21 -0.28 2.17 6.20
N PRO A 22 0.41 1.89 7.33
CA PRO A 22 1.08 2.94 8.09
C PRO A 22 2.22 3.59 7.30
N GLU A 23 3.03 2.79 6.61
CA GLU A 23 4.17 3.28 5.84
C GLU A 23 3.75 4.13 4.63
N GLY A 24 2.65 3.75 3.96
CA GLY A 24 2.06 4.51 2.87
C GLY A 24 1.37 5.79 3.37
N ALA A 25 0.64 5.71 4.49
CA ALA A 25 0.06 6.87 5.14
C ALA A 25 1.13 7.92 5.50
N GLU A 26 2.26 7.50 6.06
CA GLU A 26 3.40 8.39 6.33
C GLU A 26 4.06 8.90 5.05
N LYS A 27 4.29 8.04 4.04
CA LYS A 27 4.91 8.42 2.76
C LYS A 27 4.14 9.51 2.03
N TYR A 28 2.81 9.43 2.04
CA TYR A 28 1.93 10.41 1.41
C TYR A 28 1.49 11.52 2.36
N SER A 29 1.92 11.49 3.63
CA SER A 29 1.42 12.37 4.69
C SER A 29 -0.12 12.44 4.73
N LEU A 30 -0.76 11.29 4.51
CA LEU A 30 -2.21 11.11 4.51
C LEU A 30 -2.64 10.37 5.78
N GLY A 31 -3.80 10.73 6.34
CA GLY A 31 -4.34 9.99 7.49
C GLY A 31 -4.58 8.52 7.13
N LEU A 32 -4.22 7.59 8.04
CA LEU A 32 -4.37 6.13 7.86
C LEU A 32 -5.73 5.72 7.28
N THR A 33 -6.81 6.30 7.81
CA THR A 33 -8.19 6.02 7.37
C THR A 33 -8.45 6.49 5.94
N LYS A 34 -7.91 7.65 5.55
CA LYS A 34 -8.01 8.20 4.19
C LYS A 34 -7.15 7.41 3.21
N PHE A 35 -5.91 7.10 3.59
CA PHE A 35 -5.03 6.27 2.78
C PHE A 35 -5.63 4.88 2.54
N GLN A 36 -6.23 4.28 3.57
CA GLN A 36 -6.92 2.99 3.44
C GLN A 36 -8.15 3.06 2.51
N ALA A 37 -8.95 4.13 2.60
CA ALA A 37 -10.08 4.35 1.71
C ALA A 37 -9.62 4.52 0.25
N LEU A 38 -8.69 5.44 0.00
CA LEU A 38 -8.13 5.72 -1.33
C LEU A 38 -7.47 4.48 -1.93
N ALA A 39 -6.68 3.74 -1.16
CA ALA A 39 -6.05 2.52 -1.64
C ALA A 39 -7.09 1.45 -2.03
N LYS A 40 -8.20 1.37 -1.30
CA LYS A 40 -9.31 0.45 -1.59
C LYS A 40 -10.08 0.89 -2.84
N GLU A 41 -10.32 2.18 -3.00
CA GLU A 41 -10.95 2.76 -4.18
C GLU A 41 -10.10 2.59 -5.45
N ALA A 42 -8.79 2.85 -5.33
CA ALA A 42 -7.79 2.60 -6.36
C ALA A 42 -7.61 1.12 -6.71
N LYS A 43 -8.24 0.19 -5.96
CA LYS A 43 -7.99 -1.26 -6.01
C LYS A 43 -6.50 -1.61 -5.92
N ALA A 44 -5.73 -0.78 -5.23
CA ALA A 44 -4.30 -0.95 -5.02
C ALA A 44 -3.98 -1.82 -3.78
N VAL A 45 -5.00 -2.33 -3.08
CA VAL A 45 -4.85 -3.13 -1.86
C VAL A 45 -4.79 -4.62 -2.21
N TYR A 46 -3.68 -5.25 -1.83
CA TYR A 46 -3.44 -6.68 -1.88
C TYR A 46 -3.50 -7.24 -0.47
N LYS A 47 -4.41 -8.18 -0.23
CA LYS A 47 -4.48 -8.93 1.02
C LYS A 47 -3.81 -10.28 0.83
N ILE A 48 -2.69 -10.49 1.50
CA ILE A 48 -1.98 -11.78 1.53
C ILE A 48 -2.00 -12.25 2.98
N ASP A 49 -2.69 -13.36 3.24
CA ASP A 49 -2.67 -14.07 4.52
C ASP A 49 -2.65 -13.15 5.77
N LYS A 50 -3.61 -12.22 5.82
CA LYS A 50 -3.82 -11.21 6.89
C LYS A 50 -2.94 -9.95 6.85
N VAL A 51 -1.99 -9.84 5.93
CA VAL A 51 -1.23 -8.62 5.67
C VAL A 51 -1.86 -7.85 4.51
N ALA A 52 -2.10 -6.55 4.72
CA ALA A 52 -2.52 -5.65 3.64
C ALA A 52 -1.31 -4.88 3.12
N LEU A 53 -1.07 -5.02 1.82
CA LEU A 53 -0.06 -4.30 1.07
C LEU A 53 -0.75 -3.39 0.05
N VAL A 54 -0.26 -2.17 -0.08
CA VAL A 54 -0.74 -1.18 -1.04
C VAL A 54 0.33 -1.05 -2.12
N ASN A 55 -0.07 -1.22 -3.39
CA ASN A 55 0.81 -0.95 -4.51
C ASN A 55 0.87 0.57 -4.77
N CYS A 56 2.06 1.14 -4.56
CA CYS A 56 2.36 2.55 -4.74
C CYS A 56 2.09 3.01 -6.18
N GLU A 57 2.44 2.21 -7.18
CA GLU A 57 2.27 2.59 -8.60
C GLU A 57 0.80 2.73 -9.01
N ILE A 58 -0.05 1.82 -8.54
CA ILE A 58 -1.50 1.88 -8.81
C ILE A 58 -2.13 3.04 -8.04
N PHE A 59 -1.66 3.27 -6.82
CA PHE A 59 -2.10 4.37 -5.98
C PHE A 59 -1.72 5.73 -6.56
N GLU A 60 -0.50 5.89 -7.08
CA GLU A 60 -0.03 7.12 -7.75
C GLU A 60 -0.84 7.40 -9.01
N LYS A 61 -1.08 6.40 -9.86
CA LYS A 61 -1.98 6.55 -11.03
C LYS A 61 -3.38 7.02 -10.63
N TYR A 62 -3.91 6.49 -9.53
CA TYR A 62 -5.20 6.93 -9.02
C TYR A 62 -5.14 8.37 -8.52
N LEU A 63 -4.11 8.75 -7.76
CA LEU A 63 -3.87 10.12 -7.31
C LEU A 63 -3.70 11.12 -8.46
N GLU A 64 -3.01 10.74 -9.54
CA GLU A 64 -2.88 11.56 -10.76
C GLU A 64 -4.25 11.86 -11.39
N THR A 65 -5.25 11.01 -11.16
CA THR A 65 -6.62 11.24 -11.64
C THR A 65 -7.35 12.32 -10.82
N PHE A 66 -6.91 12.59 -9.58
CA PHE A 66 -7.41 13.68 -8.72
C PHE A 66 -6.65 15.00 -8.89
N ARG A 67 -5.69 15.06 -9.81
CA ARG A 67 -4.98 16.29 -10.14
C ARG A 67 -5.95 17.26 -10.83
N GLU A 68 -6.46 18.24 -10.08
CA GLU A 68 -7.11 19.42 -10.65
C GLU A 68 -6.04 20.42 -11.16
N TYR A 69 -6.30 21.07 -12.29
CA TYR A 69 -5.44 22.06 -12.95
C TYR A 69 -5.76 23.48 -12.51
#